data_AF-A0A7Y0FKU8-F1
#
_entry.id   AF-A0A7Y0FKU8-F1
#
_cell.length_a   1.000
_cell.length_b   1.000
_cell.length_c   1.000
_cell.angle_alpha   90.00
_cell.angle_beta   90.00
_cell.angle_gamma   90.00
#
_symmetry.space_group_name_H-M   'P 1'
#
loop_
_entity.id
_entity.type
_entity.pdbx_description
1 polymer ?
#
loop_
_entity_poly.entity_id
_entity_poly.type
_entity_poly.pdbx_seq_one_letter_code
_entity_poly.pdbx_strand_id
1 'polypeptide(L)'
;MRYSLRFVTLLAAASCSLGSCSVFRSDVNSPNPIIAEQARRVQDLENQRNSQEAVVNSEKAKLKAIDYQIKSAKQELKARKQQVKTGY
;
A
#
# COMPACT_ATOMS: atom_id res chain seq x y z
N MET A 1 -11.41 -11.16 -25.07
CA MET A 1 -11.01 -10.90 -23.67
C MET A 1 -9.56 -11.31 -23.50
N ARG A 2 -8.67 -10.38 -23.17
CA ARG A 2 -7.24 -10.63 -22.95
C ARG A 2 -6.80 -9.80 -21.75
N TYR A 3 -6.84 -10.38 -20.56
CA TYR A 3 -6.15 -9.81 -19.40
C TYR A 3 -4.88 -10.62 -19.19
N SER A 4 -3.81 -10.07 -19.76
CA SER A 4 -2.45 -10.58 -19.69
C SER A 4 -1.97 -10.52 -18.24
N LEU A 5 -1.79 -11.70 -17.65
CA LEU A 5 -1.16 -11.93 -16.36
C LEU A 5 0.26 -11.34 -16.39
N ARG A 6 0.51 -10.25 -15.66
CA ARG A 6 1.86 -9.78 -15.35
C ARG A 6 2.08 -9.91 -13.85
N PHE A 7 2.79 -10.96 -13.48
CA PHE A 7 3.48 -11.10 -12.20
C PHE A 7 4.41 -9.89 -12.04
N VAL A 8 4.09 -8.99 -11.12
CA VAL A 8 5.04 -7.98 -10.65
C VAL A 8 5.60 -8.46 -9.34
N THR A 9 6.65 -9.28 -9.45
CA THR A 9 7.55 -9.59 -8.36
C THR A 9 8.55 -8.44 -8.27
N LEU A 10 8.52 -7.66 -7.19
CA LEU A 10 9.70 -6.91 -6.77
C LEU A 10 9.80 -6.95 -5.25
N LEU A 11 10.60 -7.91 -4.80
CA LEU A 11 11.13 -7.98 -3.45
C LEU A 11 12.21 -6.89 -3.34
N ALA A 12 11.99 -5.89 -2.50
CA ALA A 12 13.05 -4.98 -2.06
C ALA A 12 12.89 -4.71 -0.57
N ALA A 13 13.42 -5.65 0.22
CA ALA A 13 13.73 -5.40 1.62
C ALA A 13 14.95 -4.46 1.66
N ALA A 14 14.70 -3.17 1.86
CA ALA A 14 15.73 -2.20 2.24
C ALA A 14 15.31 -1.59 3.57
N SER A 15 15.58 -2.33 4.65
CA SER A 15 15.57 -1.80 6.01
C SER A 15 16.74 -0.83 6.17
N CYS A 16 16.56 0.42 5.74
CA CYS A 16 17.41 1.52 6.14
C CYS A 16 16.84 2.10 7.43
N SER A 17 17.48 1.72 8.52
CA SER A 17 17.19 2.12 9.88
C SER A 17 17.05 3.65 10.01
N LEU A 18 15.93 4.04 10.61
CA LEU A 18 15.58 5.39 11.04
C LEU A 18 16.71 5.95 11.92
N GLY A 19 17.52 6.88 11.39
CA GLY A 19 18.64 7.44 12.16
C GLY A 19 19.17 8.82 11.76
N SER A 20 18.92 9.34 10.55
CA SER A 20 19.64 10.54 10.09
C SER A 20 18.82 11.47 9.18
N CYS A 21 17.68 11.99 9.64
CA CYS A 21 16.94 13.02 8.89
C CYS A 21 17.65 14.40 8.85
N SER A 22 18.71 14.62 9.64
CA SER A 22 19.47 15.88 9.67
C SER A 22 20.61 15.95 8.63
N VAL A 23 21.17 14.80 8.23
CA VAL A 23 22.29 14.72 7.27
C VAL A 23 21.80 14.91 5.82
N PHE A 24 20.63 14.35 5.49
CA PHE A 24 20.08 14.45 4.13
C PHE A 24 19.69 15.87 3.71
N ARG A 25 19.18 16.71 4.63
CA ARG A 25 18.78 18.09 4.30
C ARG A 25 19.97 19.02 4.01
N SER A 26 21.11 18.81 4.65
CA SER A 26 22.34 19.56 4.33
C SER A 26 22.89 19.15 2.97
N ASP A 27 22.75 17.88 2.59
CA ASP A 27 23.34 17.33 1.37
C ASP A 27 22.61 17.77 0.10
N VAL A 28 21.29 18.01 0.15
CA VAL A 28 20.52 18.57 -0.99
C VAL A 28 21.03 19.96 -1.41
N ASN A 29 21.59 20.72 -0.48
CA ASN A 29 22.21 22.02 -0.71
C ASN A 29 23.74 21.96 -0.69
N SER A 30 24.32 20.77 -0.86
CA SER A 30 25.77 20.59 -0.85
C SER A 30 26.42 21.41 -1.98
N PRO A 31 27.58 22.06 -1.73
CA PRO A 31 28.36 22.69 -2.78
C PRO A 31 28.94 21.68 -3.77
N ASN A 32 28.94 20.38 -3.44
CA ASN A 32 29.30 19.31 -4.37
C ASN A 32 28.05 18.89 -5.19
N PRO A 33 28.04 19.11 -6.52
CA PRO A 33 26.86 18.85 -7.36
C PRO A 33 26.46 17.38 -7.39
N ILE A 34 27.41 16.44 -7.28
CA ILE A 34 27.12 15.01 -7.30
C ILE A 34 26.38 14.59 -6.01
N ILE A 35 26.80 15.14 -4.86
CA ILE A 35 26.15 14.88 -3.58
C ILE A 35 24.75 15.49 -3.57
N ALA A 36 24.60 16.72 -4.07
CA ALA A 36 23.31 17.40 -4.15
C ALA A 36 22.31 16.66 -5.06
N GLU A 37 22.75 16.15 -6.21
CA GLU A 37 21.89 15.37 -7.12
C GLU A 37 21.45 14.05 -6.48
N GLN A 38 22.38 13.32 -5.86
CA GLN A 38 22.07 12.06 -5.18
C GLN A 38 21.10 12.27 -4.01
N ALA A 39 21.28 13.33 -3.22
CA ALA A 39 20.39 13.66 -2.11
C ALA A 39 18.97 14.00 -2.60
N ARG A 40 18.84 14.76 -3.70
CA ARG A 40 17.54 15.02 -4.35
C ARG A 40 16.89 13.73 -4.83
N ARG A 41 17.67 12.84 -5.44
CA ARG A 41 17.15 11.54 -5.90
C ARG A 41 16.61 10.70 -4.75
N VAL A 42 17.30 10.68 -3.61
CA VAL A 42 16.81 9.98 -2.41
C VAL A 42 15.51 10.61 -1.92
N GLN A 43 15.44 11.95 -1.82
CA GLN A 43 14.22 12.64 -1.41
C GLN A 43 13.04 12.34 -2.32
N ASP A 44 13.25 12.30 -3.64
CA ASP A 44 12.21 11.94 -4.61
C ASP A 44 11.72 10.51 -4.41
N LEU A 45 12.63 9.56 -4.15
CA LEU A 45 12.28 8.17 -3.87
C LEU A 45 11.50 8.04 -2.56
N GLU A 46 11.87 8.79 -1.51
CA GLU A 46 11.11 8.82 -0.25
C GLU A 46 9.69 9.35 -0.45
N ASN A 47 9.54 10.44 -1.21
CA ASN A 47 8.24 11.02 -1.54
C ASN A 47 7.36 10.05 -2.35
N GLN A 48 7.96 9.35 -3.33
CA GLN A 48 7.27 8.30 -4.09
C GLN A 48 6.83 7.15 -3.19
N ARG A 49 7.71 6.68 -2.30
CA ARG A 49 7.39 5.63 -1.32
C ARG A 49 6.22 6.04 -0.43
N ASN A 50 6.27 7.24 0.15
CA ASN A 50 5.22 7.74 1.04
C ASN A 50 3.87 7.84 0.32
N SER A 51 3.89 8.29 -0.94
CA SER A 51 2.68 8.36 -1.78
C SER A 51 2.12 6.97 -2.07
N GLN A 52 2.97 6.00 -2.40
CA GLN A 52 2.55 4.62 -2.64
C GLN A 52 2.02 3.94 -1.38
N GLU A 53 2.60 4.24 -0.22
CA GLU A 53 2.14 3.75 1.08
C GLU A 53 0.73 4.25 1.39
N ALA A 54 0.42 5.51 1.09
CA ALA A 54 -0.93 6.07 1.23
C ALA A 54 -1.95 5.33 0.34
N VAL A 55 -1.58 5.04 -0.92
CA VAL A 55 -2.42 4.24 -1.84
C VAL A 55 -2.67 2.85 -1.26
N VAL A 56 -1.63 2.15 -0.81
CA VAL A 56 -1.76 0.80 -0.22
C VAL A 56 -2.66 0.82 1.02
N ASN A 57 -2.55 1.84 1.86
CA ASN A 57 -3.40 1.97 3.05
C ASN A 57 -4.87 2.20 2.67
N SER A 58 -5.13 3.00 1.63
CA SER A 58 -6.49 3.16 1.08
C SER A 58 -7.06 1.83 0.56
N GLU A 59 -6.27 1.09 -0.23
CA GLU A 59 -6.69 -0.21 -0.77
C GLU A 59 -6.93 -1.25 0.34
N LYS A 60 -6.11 -1.26 1.40
CA LYS A 60 -6.35 -2.09 2.60
C LYS A 60 -7.68 -1.75 3.29
N ALA A 61 -8.05 -0.48 3.35
CA ALA A 61 -9.34 -0.06 3.91
C ALA A 61 -10.51 -0.55 3.05
N LYS A 62 -10.41 -0.44 1.72
CA LYS A 62 -11.40 -0.97 0.79
C LYS A 62 -11.56 -2.48 0.91
N LEU A 63 -10.45 -3.22 1.01
CA LEU A 63 -10.47 -4.67 1.22
C LEU A 63 -11.22 -5.04 2.51
N LYS A 64 -10.97 -4.34 3.62
CA LYS A 64 -11.71 -4.54 4.88
C LYS A 64 -13.21 -4.29 4.71
N ALA A 65 -13.60 -3.24 3.98
CA ALA A 65 -15.01 -2.96 3.71
C ALA A 65 -15.69 -4.10 2.92
N ILE A 66 -15.00 -4.63 1.90
CA ILE A 66 -15.48 -5.78 1.13
C ILE A 66 -15.62 -7.03 2.02
N ASP A 67 -14.65 -7.30 2.91
CA ASP A 67 -14.74 -8.40 3.86
C ASP A 67 -15.98 -8.30 4.77
N TYR A 68 -16.33 -7.10 5.24
CA TYR A 68 -17.55 -6.88 6.01
C TYR A 68 -18.81 -7.16 5.19
N GLN A 69 -18.86 -6.69 3.94
CA GLN A 69 -19.97 -6.97 3.03
C GLN A 69 -20.15 -8.47 2.78
N ILE A 70 -19.04 -9.20 2.55
CA ILE A 70 -19.07 -10.66 2.38
C ILE A 70 -19.60 -11.35 3.64
N LYS A 71 -19.15 -10.93 4.82
CA LYS A 71 -19.64 -11.51 6.10
C LYS A 71 -21.13 -11.28 6.28
N SER A 72 -21.61 -10.07 6.02
CA SER A 72 -23.04 -9.73 6.06
C SER A 72 -23.84 -10.58 5.07
N ALA A 73 -23.42 -10.66 3.80
CA ALA A 73 -24.08 -11.49 2.79
C ALA A 73 -24.14 -12.97 3.17
N LYS A 74 -23.08 -13.52 3.79
CA LYS A 74 -23.08 -14.90 4.31
C LYS A 74 -24.09 -15.10 5.44
N GLN A 75 -24.24 -14.12 6.33
CA GLN A 75 -25.25 -14.17 7.41
C GLN A 75 -26.67 -14.10 6.85
N GLU A 76 -26.92 -13.20 5.89
CA GLU A 76 -28.22 -13.12 5.21
C GLU A 76 -28.55 -14.43 4.50
N LEU A 77 -27.59 -15.03 3.78
CA LEU A 77 -27.76 -16.33 3.14
C LEU A 77 -28.11 -17.42 4.16
N LYS A 78 -27.45 -17.42 5.33
CA LYS A 78 -27.74 -18.36 6.41
C LYS A 78 -29.17 -18.17 6.95
N ALA A 79 -29.59 -16.92 7.17
CA ALA A 79 -30.93 -16.61 7.64
C ALA A 79 -32.01 -17.06 6.65
N ARG A 80 -31.82 -16.77 5.35
CA ARG A 80 -32.74 -17.21 4.28
C ARG A 80 -32.82 -18.73 4.19
N LYS A 81 -31.69 -19.43 4.28
CA LYS A 81 -31.66 -20.91 4.33
C LYS A 81 -32.44 -21.45 5.53
N GLN A 82 -32.41 -20.76 6.66
CA GLN A 82 -33.17 -21.17 7.84
C GLN A 82 -34.67 -20.95 7.65
N GLN A 83 -35.10 -19.80 7.12
CA GLN A 83 -36.51 -19.51 6.82
C GLN A 83 -37.14 -20.59 5.95
N VAL A 84 -36.48 -20.91 4.83
CA VAL A 84 -36.89 -21.98 3.91
C VAL A 84 -36.99 -23.34 4.60
N LYS A 85 -36.05 -23.67 5.50
CA LYS A 85 -36.09 -24.94 6.26
C LYS A 85 -37.25 -24.98 7.26
N THR A 86 -37.57 -23.85 7.88
CA THR A 86 -38.63 -23.75 8.89
C THR A 86 -40.03 -23.57 8.30
N GLY A 87 -40.16 -23.48 6.97
CA GLY A 87 -41.45 -23.32 6.29
C GLY A 87 -42.07 -21.92 6.42
N TYR A 88 -41.24 -20.90 6.71
CA TYR A 88 -41.60 -19.49 6.56
C TYR A 88 -41.21 -18.99 5.18
#